data_AF-A0A9C9Z601-F1
#
_entry.id   AF-A0A9C9Z601-F1
#
_cell.length_a   1.000
_cell.length_b   1.000
_cell.length_c   1.000
_cell.angle_alpha   90.00
_cell.angle_beta   90.00
_cell.angle_gamma   90.00
#
_symmetry.space_group_name_H-M   'P 1'
#
loop_
_entity.id
_entity.type
_entity.pdbx_description
1 polymer ?
#
loop_
_entity_poly.entity_id
_entity_poly.type
_entity_poly.pdbx_seq_one_letter_code
_entity_poly.pdbx_strand_id
1 'polypeptide(L)'
;TSVKYCGGPWELGLTETHQTLRANNLRDKVRVQTDGGLKTGLDVIKAAILGAESFGFGTGPMIAMGCKYLRICHLNNCATGVATQDNVLRRDFYTGNVEAVMNYFRFIAEEARQIMARLGVRSMEELVGRVDLLQALDGETAKQQRLDLTPLLHSEASERPHTCKVERNEPFDKGELAERMVAEILPAIENKTGGQFSYEVANTDRSIGARLSGEIAVRHSNHGMDDAPIRLNLKGSAGQSFGVWNAGGLELHLEGDANDYVGKGMAGGELVIYPPRVSTFASHETTIIGNTCLYGATGGKLYAAGLAGERFGVRNSGAEAVVEGIGDHGAEYMTGGILTVLGQTGVNFGAGMTGGFAYIYDEDNTFVDRYNHELIDIHRIGTEASEAYRNHLYSVIEAYVAKTGSVRGQSILDNFSDALCKFWLVKPKAADLESLLADLQRAAA
;
A
#
# COMPACT_ATOMS: atom_id res chain seq x y z
N THR A 1 -20.35 16.48 3.23
CA THR A 1 -20.58 16.56 4.69
C THR A 1 -19.28 16.60 5.48
N SER A 2 -18.30 15.74 5.22
CA SER A 2 -17.04 15.66 6.00
C SER A 2 -16.23 16.96 6.08
N VAL A 3 -16.11 17.73 4.98
CA VAL A 3 -15.35 19.01 4.93
C VAL A 3 -15.81 20.04 5.98
N LYS A 4 -17.04 19.93 6.48
CA LYS A 4 -17.60 20.88 7.46
C LYS A 4 -17.68 20.33 8.88
N TYR A 5 -17.63 19.01 9.07
CA TYR A 5 -18.02 18.36 10.32
C TYR A 5 -17.06 17.27 10.81
N CYS A 6 -15.96 17.01 10.11
CA CYS A 6 -14.95 16.03 10.52
C CYS A 6 -13.58 16.70 10.69
N GLY A 7 -12.86 16.34 11.75
CA GLY A 7 -11.56 16.90 12.10
C GLY A 7 -11.64 18.00 13.17
N GLY A 8 -10.49 18.29 13.78
CA GLY A 8 -10.30 19.41 14.71
C GLY A 8 -9.25 20.40 14.19
N PRO A 9 -9.16 21.60 14.79
CA PRO A 9 -8.06 22.53 14.51
C PRO A 9 -6.70 21.89 14.77
N TRP A 10 -5.73 22.19 13.91
CA TRP A 10 -4.38 21.62 14.03
C TRP A 10 -3.70 22.08 15.32
N GLU A 11 -4.05 23.24 15.87
CA GLU A 11 -3.51 23.77 17.12
C GLU A 11 -3.73 22.79 18.28
N LEU A 12 -4.90 22.16 18.36
CA LEU A 12 -5.23 21.19 19.41
C LEU A 12 -4.40 19.91 19.24
N GLY A 13 -4.48 19.29 18.06
CA GLY A 13 -3.82 18.01 17.80
C GLY A 13 -2.28 18.12 17.81
N LEU A 14 -1.73 19.24 17.33
CA LEU A 14 -0.30 19.50 17.36
C LEU A 14 0.21 19.62 18.79
N THR A 15 -0.48 20.41 19.62
CA THR A 15 -0.07 20.65 21.00
C THR A 15 -0.18 19.36 21.83
N GLU A 16 -1.28 18.61 21.68
CA GLU A 16 -1.47 17.32 22.34
C GLU A 16 -0.38 16.31 21.93
N THR A 17 -0.06 16.24 20.63
CA THR A 17 1.01 15.38 20.12
C THR A 17 2.36 15.77 20.70
N HIS A 18 2.70 17.07 20.69
CA HIS A 18 3.95 17.58 21.24
C HIS A 18 4.07 17.27 22.74
N GLN A 19 3.04 17.60 23.53
CA GLN A 19 3.01 17.37 24.96
C GLN A 19 3.09 15.87 25.29
N THR A 20 2.32 15.02 24.61
CA THR A 20 2.31 13.57 24.85
C THR A 20 3.65 12.91 24.51
N LEU A 21 4.28 13.29 23.40
CA LEU A 21 5.60 12.78 23.05
C LEU A 21 6.66 13.21 24.07
N ARG A 22 6.59 14.45 24.59
CA ARG A 22 7.49 14.91 25.66
C ARG A 22 7.19 14.17 26.96
N ALA A 23 5.93 13.98 27.33
CA ALA A 23 5.51 13.27 28.53
C ALA A 23 6.05 11.83 28.58
N ASN A 24 6.25 11.20 27.42
CA ASN A 24 6.70 9.82 27.27
C ASN A 24 8.17 9.64 26.87
N ASN A 25 9.00 10.69 26.83
CA ASN A 25 10.40 10.64 26.37
C ASN A 25 10.55 10.08 24.94
N LEU A 26 9.67 10.50 24.04
CA LEU A 26 9.67 10.12 22.63
C LEU A 26 9.87 11.31 21.68
N ARG A 27 9.87 12.54 22.19
CA ARG A 27 9.90 13.76 21.36
C ARG A 27 11.19 13.91 20.54
N ASP A 28 12.30 13.37 21.02
CA ASP A 28 13.60 13.33 20.34
C ASP A 28 13.65 12.37 19.15
N LYS A 29 12.69 11.44 19.04
CA LYS A 29 12.66 10.37 18.02
C LYS A 29 11.78 10.67 16.83
N VAL A 30 10.99 11.74 16.89
CA VAL A 30 9.98 12.05 15.87
C VAL A 30 10.03 13.53 15.52
N ARG A 31 10.16 13.84 14.23
CA ARG A 31 9.94 15.18 13.70
C ARG A 31 8.44 15.40 13.53
N VAL A 32 7.90 16.41 14.20
CA VAL A 32 6.46 16.72 14.14
C VAL A 32 6.20 17.70 12.99
N GLN A 33 5.31 17.33 12.06
CA GLN A 33 4.86 18.18 10.96
C GLN A 33 3.41 18.59 11.18
N THR A 34 3.07 19.84 10.83
CA THR A 34 1.68 20.28 10.73
C THR A 34 1.38 20.88 9.37
N ASP A 35 0.15 20.74 8.91
CA ASP A 35 -0.44 21.49 7.80
C ASP A 35 -1.84 21.98 8.20
N GLY A 36 -2.65 22.42 7.25
CA GLY A 36 -4.04 22.80 7.52
C GLY A 36 -4.27 24.31 7.50
N GLY A 37 -4.22 24.91 6.31
CA GLY A 37 -4.59 26.31 6.12
C GLY A 37 -3.52 27.33 6.49
N LEU A 38 -2.28 26.89 6.71
CA LEU A 38 -1.10 27.75 6.84
C LEU A 38 -0.94 28.62 5.59
N LYS A 39 -0.82 29.95 5.77
CA LYS A 39 -0.75 30.92 4.66
C LYS A 39 0.33 31.96 4.83
N THR A 40 0.81 32.18 6.05
CA THR A 40 1.71 33.29 6.41
C THR A 40 2.92 32.80 7.20
N GLY A 41 3.95 33.63 7.27
CA GLY A 41 5.07 33.42 8.20
C GLY A 41 4.60 33.38 9.66
N LEU A 42 3.58 34.16 10.03
CA LEU A 42 3.01 34.11 11.38
C LEU A 42 2.40 32.74 11.71
N ASP A 43 1.72 32.11 10.76
CA ASP A 43 1.17 30.76 10.96
C ASP A 43 2.29 29.75 11.23
N VAL A 44 3.40 29.84 10.48
CA VAL A 44 4.60 29.01 10.69
C VAL A 44 5.17 29.22 12.09
N ILE A 45 5.29 30.48 12.54
CA ILE A 45 5.83 30.80 13.87
C ILE A 45 4.93 30.28 14.98
N LYS A 46 3.61 30.44 14.87
CA LYS A 46 2.66 29.89 15.84
C LYS A 46 2.72 28.37 15.88
N ALA A 47 2.76 27.72 14.73
CA ALA A 47 2.91 26.27 14.64
C ALA A 47 4.22 25.79 15.26
N ALA A 48 5.34 26.50 15.03
CA ALA A 48 6.62 26.18 15.66
C ALA A 48 6.49 26.27 17.19
N ILE A 49 5.98 27.39 17.71
CA ILE A 49 5.77 27.59 19.14
C ILE A 49 4.90 26.49 19.77
N LEU A 50 3.87 26.02 19.07
CA LEU A 50 3.01 24.93 19.54
C LEU A 50 3.63 23.53 19.39
N GLY A 51 4.81 23.40 18.75
CA GLY A 51 5.63 22.20 18.81
C GLY A 51 6.03 21.57 17.47
N ALA A 52 5.67 22.17 16.33
CA ALA A 52 6.02 21.68 15.00
C ALA A 52 7.46 22.02 14.60
N GLU A 53 8.06 21.15 13.79
CA GLU A 53 9.39 21.32 13.19
C GLU A 53 9.35 21.38 11.65
N SER A 54 8.23 20.94 11.06
CA SER A 54 8.00 20.95 9.62
C SER A 54 6.58 21.46 9.32
N PHE A 55 6.41 22.10 8.17
CA PHE A 55 5.20 22.83 7.81
C PHE A 55 4.77 22.44 6.39
N GLY A 56 3.61 21.80 6.27
CA GLY A 56 3.03 21.39 4.99
C GLY A 56 2.16 22.47 4.37
N PHE A 57 2.30 22.68 3.06
CA PHE A 57 1.51 23.65 2.30
C PHE A 57 0.93 23.00 1.04
N GLY A 58 -0.41 22.96 0.95
CA GLY A 58 -1.12 22.51 -0.26
C GLY A 58 -1.75 23.68 -1.02
N THR A 59 -2.77 24.31 -0.44
CA THR A 59 -3.56 25.35 -1.12
C THR A 59 -2.77 26.60 -1.49
N GLY A 60 -1.86 27.09 -0.63
CA GLY A 60 -1.05 28.28 -0.90
C GLY A 60 -0.24 28.15 -2.20
N PRO A 61 0.61 27.12 -2.34
CA PRO A 61 1.32 26.82 -3.58
C PRO A 61 0.39 26.62 -4.79
N MET A 62 -0.76 25.95 -4.64
CA MET A 62 -1.73 25.83 -5.74
C MET A 62 -2.27 27.19 -6.22
N ILE A 63 -2.50 28.13 -5.31
CA ILE A 63 -2.90 29.50 -5.64
C ILE A 63 -1.76 30.24 -6.34
N ALA A 64 -0.52 30.08 -5.86
CA ALA A 64 0.66 30.63 -6.52
C ALA A 64 0.83 30.08 -7.96
N MET A 65 0.42 28.82 -8.21
CA MET A 65 0.37 28.22 -9.55
C MET A 65 -0.84 28.64 -10.40
N GLY A 66 -1.73 29.49 -9.89
CA GLY A 66 -2.84 30.08 -10.65
C GLY A 66 -4.24 29.60 -10.26
N CYS A 67 -4.39 28.74 -9.24
CA CYS A 67 -5.71 28.35 -8.75
C CYS A 67 -6.53 29.58 -8.31
N LYS A 68 -7.75 29.70 -8.84
CA LYS A 68 -8.71 30.78 -8.49
C LYS A 68 -9.70 30.41 -7.38
N TYR A 69 -9.47 29.28 -6.71
CA TYR A 69 -10.26 28.81 -5.57
C TYR A 69 -11.77 28.67 -5.86
N LEU A 70 -12.10 28.25 -7.09
CA LEU A 70 -13.49 28.08 -7.57
C LEU A 70 -14.21 26.86 -6.97
N ARG A 71 -13.47 25.94 -6.32
CA ARG A 71 -13.99 24.72 -5.66
C ARG A 71 -14.71 23.74 -6.60
N ILE A 72 -14.38 23.77 -7.88
CA ILE A 72 -14.90 22.86 -8.92
C ILE A 72 -13.93 21.71 -9.26
N CYS A 73 -12.94 21.44 -8.42
CA CYS A 73 -11.89 20.44 -8.70
C CYS A 73 -12.44 19.03 -8.98
N HIS A 74 -13.56 18.69 -8.33
CA HIS A 74 -14.24 17.38 -8.47
C HIS A 74 -15.03 17.23 -9.78
N LEU A 75 -15.24 18.31 -10.53
CA LEU A 75 -16.02 18.32 -11.77
C LEU A 75 -15.15 18.14 -13.03
N ASN A 76 -13.83 17.95 -12.86
CA ASN A 76 -12.86 17.84 -13.94
C ASN A 76 -12.82 19.05 -14.91
N ASN A 77 -13.39 20.20 -14.54
CA ASN A 77 -13.54 21.38 -15.40
C ASN A 77 -12.80 22.62 -14.85
N CYS A 78 -11.64 22.41 -14.23
CA CYS A 78 -10.85 23.50 -13.66
C CYS A 78 -10.49 24.55 -14.72
N ALA A 79 -11.05 25.76 -14.57
CA ALA A 79 -10.89 26.87 -15.52
C ALA A 79 -9.46 27.38 -15.70
N THR A 80 -8.53 26.95 -14.85
CA THR A 80 -7.10 27.34 -14.91
C THR A 80 -6.17 26.14 -15.14
N GLY A 81 -6.71 24.99 -15.54
CA GLY A 81 -5.90 23.80 -15.85
C GLY A 81 -5.15 23.16 -14.66
N VAL A 82 -5.41 23.60 -13.41
CA VAL A 82 -4.67 23.12 -12.23
C VAL A 82 -5.17 21.76 -11.75
N ALA A 83 -6.48 21.56 -11.61
CA ALA A 83 -7.09 20.36 -11.06
C ALA A 83 -8.09 19.74 -12.05
N THR A 84 -7.57 19.27 -13.18
CA THR A 84 -8.33 18.62 -14.26
C THR A 84 -7.43 17.65 -15.04
N GLN A 85 -8.01 16.59 -15.57
CA GLN A 85 -7.39 15.66 -16.53
C GLN A 85 -7.77 15.97 -17.98
N ASP A 86 -8.67 16.93 -18.21
CA ASP A 86 -9.04 17.36 -19.56
C ASP A 86 -7.83 17.96 -20.29
N ASN A 87 -7.53 17.43 -21.48
CA ASN A 87 -6.35 17.78 -22.24
C ASN A 87 -6.36 19.23 -22.73
N VAL A 88 -7.53 19.75 -23.12
CA VAL A 88 -7.68 21.12 -23.61
C VAL A 88 -7.51 22.09 -22.44
N LEU A 89 -8.15 21.82 -21.30
CA LEU A 89 -8.02 22.66 -20.11
C LEU A 89 -6.59 22.71 -19.57
N ARG A 90 -5.88 21.57 -19.53
CA ARG A 90 -4.48 21.54 -19.12
C ARG A 90 -3.57 22.26 -20.10
N ARG A 91 -3.71 22.00 -21.40
CA ARG A 91 -2.82 22.57 -22.43
C ARG A 91 -3.00 24.07 -22.59
N ASP A 92 -4.25 24.54 -22.62
CA ASP A 92 -4.56 25.90 -23.07
C ASP A 92 -4.73 26.90 -21.91
N PHE A 93 -5.01 26.43 -20.67
CA PHE A 93 -5.32 27.30 -19.53
C PHE A 93 -4.37 27.17 -18.34
N TYR A 94 -3.54 26.12 -18.26
CA TYR A 94 -2.52 26.02 -17.22
C TYR A 94 -1.38 27.00 -17.49
N THR A 95 -1.17 27.93 -16.55
CA THR A 95 -0.15 28.97 -16.62
C THR A 95 0.76 28.98 -15.38
N GLY A 96 0.82 27.85 -14.66
CA GLY A 96 1.61 27.73 -13.44
C GLY A 96 3.10 27.94 -13.70
N ASN A 97 3.76 28.70 -12.82
CA ASN A 97 5.19 29.01 -12.89
C ASN A 97 5.91 28.51 -11.64
N VAL A 98 7.00 27.77 -11.82
CA VAL A 98 7.89 27.31 -10.74
C VAL A 98 8.41 28.49 -9.92
N GLU A 99 8.79 29.60 -10.58
CA GLU A 99 9.31 30.78 -9.88
C GLU A 99 8.27 31.41 -8.94
N ALA A 100 6.98 31.36 -9.31
CA ALA A 100 5.91 31.87 -8.46
C ALA A 100 5.80 31.06 -7.16
N VAL A 101 5.95 29.74 -7.25
CA VAL A 101 5.97 28.85 -6.07
C VAL A 101 7.23 29.08 -5.22
N MET A 102 8.39 29.23 -5.86
CA MET A 102 9.63 29.56 -5.14
C MET A 102 9.51 30.90 -4.41
N ASN A 103 8.97 31.92 -5.06
CA ASN A 103 8.76 33.24 -4.47
C ASN A 103 7.76 33.20 -3.32
N TYR A 104 6.67 32.43 -3.44
CA TYR A 104 5.73 32.19 -2.35
C TYR A 104 6.47 31.70 -1.09
N PHE A 105 7.28 30.64 -1.21
CA PHE A 105 8.03 30.13 -0.05
C PHE A 105 9.12 31.08 0.45
N ARG A 106 9.79 31.82 -0.43
CA ARG A 106 10.74 32.87 -0.02
C ARG A 106 10.06 33.95 0.83
N PHE A 107 8.85 34.39 0.44
CA PHE A 107 8.12 35.40 1.21
C PHE A 107 7.64 34.87 2.57
N ILE A 108 7.15 33.63 2.65
CA ILE A 108 6.80 32.99 3.92
C ILE A 108 8.02 32.89 4.84
N ALA A 109 9.15 32.44 4.30
CA ALA A 109 10.40 32.33 5.06
C ALA A 109 10.91 33.69 5.52
N GLU A 110 10.83 34.72 4.67
CA GLU A 110 11.24 36.07 5.01
C GLU A 110 10.38 36.67 6.12
N GLU A 111 9.05 36.53 6.03
CA GLU A 111 8.13 36.98 7.07
C GLU A 111 8.40 36.26 8.40
N ALA A 112 8.60 34.93 8.36
CA ALA A 112 8.94 34.15 9.54
C ALA A 112 10.26 34.65 10.18
N ARG A 113 11.31 34.90 9.39
CA ARG A 113 12.58 35.47 9.86
C ARG A 113 12.41 36.84 10.51
N GLN A 114 11.56 37.70 9.93
CA GLN A 114 11.28 39.02 10.50
C GLN A 114 10.57 38.92 11.85
N ILE A 115 9.63 37.98 11.99
CA ILE A 115 8.95 37.72 13.27
C ILE A 115 9.93 37.14 14.29
N MET A 116 10.76 36.17 13.90
CA MET A 116 11.82 35.62 14.77
C MET A 116 12.75 36.70 15.30
N ALA A 117 13.19 37.62 14.42
CA ALA A 117 14.04 38.74 14.81
C ALA A 117 13.35 39.67 15.83
N ARG A 118 12.04 39.91 15.70
CA ARG A 118 11.26 40.69 16.68
C ARG A 118 11.12 39.98 18.02
N LEU A 119 11.04 38.65 18.02
CA LEU A 119 11.02 37.82 19.23
C LEU A 119 12.42 37.62 19.86
N GLY A 120 13.48 38.08 19.19
CA GLY A 120 14.87 37.90 19.64
C GLY A 120 15.42 36.48 19.46
N VAL A 121 14.82 35.69 18.58
CA VAL A 121 15.13 34.27 18.37
C VAL A 121 15.93 34.07 17.07
N ARG A 122 16.97 33.22 17.10
CA ARG A 122 17.93 33.09 15.98
C ARG A 122 17.67 31.90 15.08
N SER A 123 16.98 30.88 15.58
CA SER A 123 16.70 29.64 14.84
C SER A 123 15.27 29.15 15.06
N MET A 124 14.74 28.37 14.11
CA MET A 124 13.41 27.78 14.25
C MET A 124 13.34 26.82 15.44
N GLU A 125 14.43 26.07 15.69
CA GLU A 125 14.54 25.15 16.82
C GLU A 125 14.33 25.84 18.17
N GLU A 126 14.86 27.07 18.35
CA GLU A 126 14.66 27.86 19.57
C GLU A 126 13.19 28.26 19.82
N LEU A 127 12.32 28.23 18.80
CA LEU A 127 10.89 28.50 18.96
C LEU A 127 10.11 27.25 19.37
N VAL A 128 10.59 26.05 19.05
CA VAL A 128 9.75 24.85 19.14
C VAL A 128 9.32 24.60 20.58
N GLY A 129 8.01 24.62 20.84
CA GLY A 129 7.45 24.42 22.17
C GLY A 129 7.55 25.61 23.14
N ARG A 130 7.99 26.78 22.68
CA ARG A 130 8.10 28.03 23.49
C ARG A 130 6.76 28.74 23.66
N VAL A 131 5.78 28.03 24.23
CA VAL A 131 4.41 28.55 24.43
C VAL A 131 4.37 29.79 25.33
N ASP A 132 5.43 30.04 26.11
CA ASP A 132 5.65 31.27 26.87
C ASP A 132 5.73 32.54 26.00
N LEU A 133 6.00 32.39 24.69
CA LEU A 133 5.99 33.48 23.72
C LEU A 133 4.59 33.82 23.21
N LEU A 134 3.56 33.07 23.60
CA LEU A 134 2.17 33.32 23.25
C LEU A 134 1.41 33.87 24.45
N GLN A 135 0.62 34.90 24.20
CA GLN A 135 -0.35 35.43 25.15
C GLN A 135 -1.75 35.31 24.55
N ALA A 136 -2.68 34.75 25.32
CA ALA A 136 -4.10 34.76 24.96
C ALA A 136 -4.62 36.21 25.03
N LEU A 137 -5.26 36.66 23.95
CA LEU A 137 -5.94 37.95 23.92
C LEU A 137 -7.38 37.80 24.44
N ASP A 138 -7.91 38.88 24.99
CA ASP A 138 -9.31 38.92 25.41
C ASP A 138 -10.25 38.72 24.22
N GLY A 139 -11.34 37.98 24.44
CA GLY A 139 -12.36 37.77 23.43
C GLY A 139 -13.19 39.03 23.17
N GLU A 140 -13.34 39.40 21.90
CA GLU A 140 -14.21 40.51 21.46
C GLU A 140 -15.70 40.17 21.53
N THR A 141 -16.04 38.88 21.55
CA THR A 141 -17.41 38.38 21.60
C THR A 141 -17.67 37.50 22.81
N ALA A 142 -18.94 37.43 23.24
CA ALA A 142 -19.38 36.52 24.31
C ALA A 142 -19.10 35.03 24.01
N LYS A 143 -18.90 34.65 22.73
CA LYS A 143 -18.49 33.29 22.35
C LYS A 143 -16.99 33.08 22.52
N GLN A 144 -16.17 34.04 22.10
CA GLN A 144 -14.71 33.97 22.26
C GLN A 144 -14.30 33.99 23.74
N GLN A 145 -14.99 34.78 24.57
CA GLN A 145 -14.76 34.84 26.02
C GLN A 145 -15.05 33.52 26.76
N ARG A 146 -15.70 32.55 26.11
CA ARG A 146 -15.96 31.21 26.66
C ARG A 146 -14.90 30.19 26.24
N LEU A 147 -13.90 30.58 25.43
CA LEU A 147 -12.82 29.70 25.03
C LEU A 147 -11.78 29.62 26.15
N ASP A 148 -11.45 28.40 26.56
CA ASP A 148 -10.30 28.14 27.41
C ASP A 148 -9.12 27.70 26.54
N LEU A 149 -8.14 28.60 26.39
CA LEU A 149 -6.91 28.32 25.63
C LEU A 149 -5.76 27.83 26.53
N THR A 150 -5.99 27.70 27.83
CA THR A 150 -4.97 27.26 28.79
C THR A 150 -4.31 25.93 28.40
N PRO A 151 -5.04 24.91 27.91
CA PRO A 151 -4.41 23.65 27.50
C PRO A 151 -3.40 23.81 26.35
N LEU A 152 -3.62 24.77 25.45
CA LEU A 152 -2.71 25.06 24.33
C LEU A 152 -1.42 25.77 24.77
N LEU A 153 -1.51 26.54 25.85
CA LEU A 153 -0.42 27.36 26.36
C LEU A 153 0.32 26.69 27.53
N HIS A 154 -0.04 25.45 27.85
CA HIS A 154 0.62 24.68 28.89
C HIS A 154 1.93 24.06 28.37
N SER A 155 2.99 24.16 29.16
CA SER A 155 4.24 23.43 28.94
C SER A 155 4.77 22.95 30.28
N GLU A 156 5.02 21.64 30.40
CA GLU A 156 5.71 21.09 31.56
C GLU A 156 7.16 21.57 31.56
N ALA A 157 7.56 22.19 32.68
CA ALA A 157 8.95 22.50 32.97
C ALA A 157 9.73 21.19 33.14
N SER A 158 10.38 20.76 32.06
CA SER A 158 11.24 19.58 32.04
C SER A 158 12.42 19.80 31.10
N GLU A 159 13.54 19.14 31.38
CA GLU A 159 14.72 19.14 30.50
C GLU A 159 14.53 18.32 29.22
N ARG A 160 13.32 17.80 28.99
CA ARG A 160 13.03 16.94 27.84
C ARG A 160 13.05 17.75 26.55
N PRO A 161 13.61 17.18 25.46
CA PRO A 161 13.80 17.89 24.21
C PRO A 161 12.46 18.32 23.61
N HIS A 162 12.47 19.46 22.93
CA HIS A 162 11.32 19.98 22.18
C HIS A 162 11.36 19.60 20.70
N THR A 163 12.49 19.12 20.20
CA THR A 163 12.75 18.79 18.79
C THR A 163 13.29 17.39 18.63
N CYS A 164 13.20 16.86 17.41
CA CYS A 164 13.82 15.60 17.04
C CYS A 164 15.35 15.75 17.12
N LYS A 165 16.03 14.81 17.78
CA LYS A 165 17.48 14.83 18.00
C LYS A 165 18.23 13.75 17.24
N VAL A 166 17.51 12.80 16.66
CA VAL A 166 18.08 11.76 15.81
C VAL A 166 17.68 11.99 14.35
N GLU A 167 18.57 11.63 13.43
CA GLU A 167 18.27 11.62 11.99
C GLU A 167 17.39 10.42 11.64
N ARG A 168 17.65 9.28 12.27
CA ARG A 168 16.94 8.02 12.06
C ARG A 168 16.75 7.27 13.37
N ASN A 169 15.60 6.60 13.50
CA ASN A 169 15.36 5.68 14.60
C ASN A 169 16.01 4.33 14.31
N GLU A 170 16.75 3.81 15.28
CA GLU A 170 17.22 2.43 15.27
C GLU A 170 16.02 1.48 15.33
N PRO A 171 15.78 0.63 14.31
CA PRO A 171 14.69 -0.31 14.35
C PRO A 171 14.97 -1.38 15.40
N PHE A 172 13.91 -1.86 16.08
CA PHE A 172 14.00 -2.97 17.03
C PHE A 172 14.38 -4.27 16.31
N ASP A 173 13.71 -4.54 15.19
CA ASP A 173 14.04 -5.67 14.32
C ASP A 173 15.15 -5.26 13.36
N LYS A 174 16.27 -5.97 13.46
CA LYS A 174 17.48 -5.73 12.66
C LYS A 174 17.44 -6.46 11.32
N GLY A 175 16.47 -7.34 11.08
CA GLY A 175 16.34 -8.08 9.83
C GLY A 175 17.57 -8.93 9.51
N GLU A 176 18.18 -9.56 10.53
CA GLU A 176 19.50 -10.19 10.43
C GLU A 176 19.57 -11.24 9.31
N LEU A 177 18.52 -12.07 9.15
CA LEU A 177 18.44 -13.02 8.05
C LEU A 177 18.39 -12.32 6.68
N ALA A 178 17.61 -11.24 6.54
CA ALA A 178 17.49 -10.50 5.29
C ALA A 178 18.80 -9.82 4.90
N GLU A 179 19.53 -9.23 5.85
CA GLU A 179 20.84 -8.62 5.59
C GLU A 179 21.91 -9.66 5.25
N ARG A 180 21.87 -10.85 5.88
CA ARG A 180 22.71 -11.98 5.49
C ARG A 180 22.43 -12.42 4.05
N MET A 181 21.15 -12.59 3.70
CA MET A 181 20.75 -12.92 2.32
C MET A 181 21.29 -11.88 1.32
N VAL A 182 21.18 -10.59 1.64
CA VAL A 182 21.77 -9.53 0.79
C VAL A 182 23.27 -9.71 0.66
N ALA A 183 24.01 -9.86 1.76
CA ALA A 183 25.47 -9.99 1.70
C ALA A 183 25.92 -11.17 0.83
N GLU A 184 25.21 -12.30 0.88
CA GLU A 184 25.53 -13.50 0.10
C GLU A 184 25.13 -13.39 -1.38
N ILE A 185 24.01 -12.73 -1.67
CA ILE A 185 23.38 -12.74 -2.99
C ILE A 185 23.73 -11.48 -3.82
N LEU A 186 24.16 -10.40 -3.17
CA LEU A 186 24.45 -9.12 -3.83
C LEU A 186 25.40 -9.25 -5.04
N PRO A 187 26.50 -10.05 -5.00
CA PRO A 187 27.35 -10.24 -6.17
C PRO A 187 26.59 -10.85 -7.36
N ALA A 188 25.63 -11.76 -7.11
CA ALA A 188 24.84 -12.37 -8.16
C ALA A 188 23.86 -11.37 -8.79
N ILE A 189 23.28 -10.49 -7.97
CA ILE A 189 22.44 -9.37 -8.42
C ILE A 189 23.28 -8.39 -9.25
N GLU A 190 24.41 -7.92 -8.74
CA GLU A 190 25.27 -6.94 -9.42
C GLU A 190 25.75 -7.42 -10.78
N ASN A 191 26.14 -8.71 -10.87
CA ASN A 191 26.61 -9.30 -12.11
C ASN A 191 25.49 -9.86 -12.99
N LYS A 192 24.22 -9.77 -12.56
CA LYS A 192 23.04 -10.29 -13.26
C LYS A 192 23.23 -11.76 -13.69
N THR A 193 23.73 -12.57 -12.77
CA THR A 193 24.05 -14.00 -13.02
C THR A 193 22.94 -14.96 -12.57
N GLY A 194 21.96 -14.46 -11.80
CA GLY A 194 20.95 -15.29 -11.17
C GLY A 194 21.56 -16.25 -10.14
N GLY A 195 20.78 -17.22 -9.69
CA GLY A 195 21.28 -18.26 -8.79
C GLY A 195 20.21 -18.87 -7.90
N GLN A 196 20.58 -19.93 -7.20
CA GLN A 196 19.70 -20.61 -6.26
C GLN A 196 20.35 -20.67 -4.87
N PHE A 197 19.61 -20.28 -3.86
CA PHE A 197 20.06 -20.18 -2.47
C PHE A 197 19.05 -20.85 -1.55
N SER A 198 19.47 -21.27 -0.36
CA SER A 198 18.58 -21.96 0.57
C SER A 198 18.75 -21.49 2.01
N TYR A 199 17.64 -21.27 2.72
CA TYR A 199 17.64 -20.76 4.08
C TYR A 199 16.50 -21.37 4.90
N GLU A 200 16.67 -21.41 6.23
CA GLU A 200 15.57 -21.65 7.16
C GLU A 200 14.97 -20.31 7.59
N VAL A 201 13.65 -20.28 7.75
CA VAL A 201 12.89 -19.10 8.19
C VAL A 201 12.02 -19.43 9.40
N ALA A 202 11.87 -18.46 10.30
CA ALA A 202 10.97 -18.50 11.43
C ALA A 202 10.00 -17.32 11.39
N ASN A 203 8.93 -17.37 12.19
CA ASN A 203 7.88 -16.34 12.17
C ASN A 203 8.39 -14.95 12.60
N THR A 204 9.57 -14.89 13.24
CA THR A 204 10.29 -13.67 13.59
C THR A 204 11.00 -13.04 12.39
N ASP A 205 11.26 -13.80 11.33
CA ASP A 205 11.86 -13.33 10.09
C ASP A 205 10.80 -12.65 9.22
N ARG A 206 10.66 -11.34 9.40
CA ARG A 206 9.64 -10.52 8.73
C ARG A 206 10.18 -9.86 7.48
N SER A 207 9.28 -9.60 6.53
CA SER A 207 9.61 -8.88 5.28
C SER A 207 10.71 -9.54 4.44
N ILE A 208 10.88 -10.87 4.54
CA ILE A 208 11.83 -11.62 3.73
C ILE A 208 11.51 -11.41 2.25
N GLY A 209 12.54 -11.07 1.47
CA GLY A 209 12.44 -10.65 0.07
C GLY A 209 12.53 -9.14 -0.15
N ALA A 210 12.14 -8.31 0.83
CA ALA A 210 12.10 -6.85 0.67
C ALA A 210 13.48 -6.23 0.42
N ARG A 211 14.48 -6.63 1.21
CA ARG A 211 15.85 -6.10 1.08
C ARG A 211 16.48 -6.48 -0.25
N LEU A 212 16.36 -7.73 -0.67
CA LEU A 212 16.81 -8.20 -1.99
C LEU A 212 16.09 -7.46 -3.13
N SER A 213 14.76 -7.30 -3.04
CA SER A 213 13.99 -6.55 -4.04
C SER A 213 14.43 -5.10 -4.13
N GLY A 214 14.79 -4.47 -3.01
CA GLY A 214 15.39 -3.14 -2.99
C GLY A 214 16.74 -3.08 -3.72
N GLU A 215 17.63 -4.04 -3.49
CA GLU A 215 18.92 -4.11 -4.19
C GLU A 215 18.75 -4.35 -5.69
N ILE A 216 17.79 -5.20 -6.09
CA ILE A 216 17.41 -5.42 -7.49
C ILE A 216 16.86 -4.13 -8.10
N ALA A 217 15.88 -3.48 -7.45
CA ALA A 217 15.23 -2.29 -7.98
C ALA A 217 16.20 -1.12 -8.17
N VAL A 218 17.11 -0.91 -7.22
CA VAL A 218 18.12 0.17 -7.31
C VAL A 218 19.10 -0.04 -8.46
N ARG A 219 19.45 -1.29 -8.79
CA ARG A 219 20.45 -1.61 -9.82
C ARG A 219 19.85 -1.86 -11.19
N HIS A 220 18.70 -2.52 -11.23
CA HIS A 220 18.10 -3.11 -12.43
C HIS A 220 16.63 -2.71 -12.65
N SER A 221 16.08 -1.81 -11.82
CA SER A 221 14.64 -1.47 -11.83
C SER A 221 13.75 -2.69 -11.52
N ASN A 222 12.44 -2.53 -11.68
CA ASN A 222 11.45 -3.51 -11.20
C ASN A 222 11.50 -4.88 -11.89
N HIS A 223 11.99 -4.96 -13.13
CA HIS A 223 11.94 -6.16 -13.99
C HIS A 223 13.30 -6.57 -14.54
N GLY A 224 14.38 -5.85 -14.21
CA GLY A 224 15.66 -6.05 -14.88
C GLY A 224 16.41 -7.34 -14.53
N MET A 225 15.85 -8.19 -13.66
CA MET A 225 16.38 -9.51 -13.30
C MET A 225 15.52 -10.68 -13.82
N ASP A 226 14.43 -10.42 -14.58
CA ASP A 226 13.51 -11.47 -15.05
C ASP A 226 14.20 -12.55 -15.92
N ASP A 227 15.26 -12.18 -16.65
CA ASP A 227 16.08 -13.05 -17.50
C ASP A 227 17.22 -13.77 -16.74
N ALA A 228 17.49 -13.40 -15.48
CA ALA A 228 18.53 -13.99 -14.64
C ALA A 228 18.03 -14.15 -13.19
N PRO A 229 17.04 -15.03 -12.94
CA PRO A 229 16.33 -15.04 -11.68
C PRO A 229 17.19 -15.52 -10.49
N ILE A 230 16.91 -14.95 -9.33
CA ILE A 230 17.37 -15.38 -8.01
C ILE A 230 16.26 -16.21 -7.37
N ARG A 231 16.51 -17.50 -7.16
CA ARG A 231 15.58 -18.41 -6.48
C ARG A 231 16.02 -18.68 -5.04
N LEU A 232 15.15 -18.42 -4.08
CA LEU A 232 15.35 -18.78 -2.68
C LEU A 232 14.46 -19.97 -2.33
N ASN A 233 15.05 -21.10 -1.94
CA ASN A 233 14.30 -22.20 -1.33
C ASN A 233 14.34 -22.03 0.19
N LEU A 234 13.18 -21.85 0.79
CA LEU A 234 13.00 -21.50 2.18
C LEU A 234 12.23 -22.62 2.86
N LYS A 235 12.55 -22.88 4.13
CA LYS A 235 11.86 -23.88 4.93
C LYS A 235 11.51 -23.33 6.31
N GLY A 236 10.26 -23.54 6.73
CA GLY A 236 9.77 -23.10 8.05
C GLY A 236 8.52 -22.25 7.95
N SER A 237 8.26 -21.42 8.96
CA SER A 237 7.09 -20.53 9.00
C SER A 237 7.57 -19.10 8.79
N ALA A 238 7.18 -18.44 7.70
CA ALA A 238 7.61 -17.08 7.41
C ALA A 238 6.82 -16.06 8.23
N GLY A 239 7.52 -15.03 8.70
CA GLY A 239 6.89 -13.90 9.38
C GLY A 239 6.01 -13.05 8.46
N GLN A 240 5.46 -12.00 9.05
CA GLN A 240 4.63 -11.01 8.38
C GLN A 240 5.31 -10.43 7.14
N SER A 241 4.55 -10.16 6.07
CA SER A 241 5.02 -9.50 4.86
C SER A 241 6.04 -10.30 4.03
N PHE A 242 5.94 -11.63 4.01
CA PHE A 242 6.75 -12.47 3.14
C PHE A 242 6.59 -12.09 1.65
N GLY A 243 7.69 -11.82 0.94
CA GLY A 243 7.66 -11.36 -0.46
C GLY A 243 7.08 -9.95 -0.64
N VAL A 244 7.14 -9.09 0.38
CA VAL A 244 6.69 -7.69 0.24
C VAL A 244 7.56 -6.94 -0.77
N TRP A 245 6.91 -6.23 -1.69
CA TRP A 245 7.53 -5.50 -2.80
C TRP A 245 8.41 -6.36 -3.71
N ASN A 246 8.10 -7.66 -3.83
CA ASN A 246 8.91 -8.59 -4.61
C ASN A 246 9.11 -8.08 -6.05
N ALA A 247 10.37 -8.01 -6.46
CA ALA A 247 10.79 -7.54 -7.78
C ALA A 247 10.76 -8.68 -8.81
N GLY A 248 10.68 -8.31 -10.09
CA GLY A 248 10.94 -9.22 -11.21
C GLY A 248 12.29 -9.91 -11.07
N GLY A 249 12.31 -11.21 -11.39
CA GLY A 249 13.48 -12.08 -11.23
C GLY A 249 13.74 -12.58 -9.81
N LEU A 250 12.95 -12.19 -8.79
CA LEU A 250 13.05 -12.78 -7.45
C LEU A 250 11.98 -13.86 -7.26
N GLU A 251 12.42 -15.10 -7.04
CA GLU A 251 11.55 -16.27 -6.85
C GLU A 251 11.71 -16.80 -5.41
N LEU A 252 10.66 -16.76 -4.60
CA LEU A 252 10.68 -17.24 -3.22
C LEU A 252 9.82 -18.50 -3.09
N HIS A 253 10.46 -19.64 -2.84
CA HIS A 253 9.82 -20.94 -2.72
C HIS A 253 9.87 -21.39 -1.25
N LEU A 254 8.72 -21.45 -0.58
CA LEU A 254 8.60 -21.76 0.84
C LEU A 254 7.94 -23.12 1.06
N GLU A 255 8.71 -24.07 1.58
CA GLU A 255 8.19 -25.30 2.16
C GLU A 255 7.78 -25.03 3.62
N GLY A 256 6.49 -24.82 3.87
CA GLY A 256 5.95 -24.43 5.16
C GLY A 256 4.70 -23.56 5.05
N ASP A 257 4.61 -22.51 5.87
CA ASP A 257 3.48 -21.59 5.96
C ASP A 257 3.97 -20.14 6.11
N ALA A 258 3.09 -19.16 5.88
CA ALA A 258 3.41 -17.75 6.06
C ALA A 258 2.28 -16.99 6.77
N ASN A 259 2.66 -15.95 7.50
CA ASN A 259 1.72 -15.05 8.19
C ASN A 259 1.07 -14.04 7.20
N ASP A 260 0.44 -12.98 7.71
CA ASP A 260 -0.28 -12.01 6.87
C ASP A 260 0.63 -11.26 5.89
N TYR A 261 0.00 -10.65 4.88
CA TYR A 261 0.62 -9.76 3.91
C TYR A 261 1.59 -10.40 2.93
N VAL A 262 1.43 -11.70 2.63
CA VAL A 262 2.22 -12.37 1.58
C VAL A 262 2.06 -11.62 0.26
N GLY A 263 3.18 -11.26 -0.37
CA GLY A 263 3.19 -10.53 -1.64
C GLY A 263 2.61 -9.12 -1.58
N LYS A 264 2.57 -8.48 -0.40
CA LYS A 264 2.11 -7.09 -0.26
C LYS A 264 2.90 -6.16 -1.19
N GLY A 265 2.19 -5.42 -2.05
CA GLY A 265 2.79 -4.48 -3.00
C GLY A 265 3.80 -5.11 -3.97
N MET A 266 3.71 -6.42 -4.21
CA MET A 266 4.56 -7.13 -5.17
C MET A 266 4.44 -6.52 -6.56
N ALA A 267 5.59 -6.31 -7.22
CA ALA A 267 5.67 -5.71 -8.55
C ALA A 267 5.95 -6.76 -9.64
N GLY A 268 6.59 -7.87 -9.28
CA GLY A 268 6.98 -8.94 -10.19
C GLY A 268 7.55 -10.15 -9.45
N GLY A 269 8.10 -11.11 -10.20
CA GLY A 269 8.69 -12.33 -9.65
C GLY A 269 7.64 -13.37 -9.26
N GLU A 270 8.06 -14.35 -8.45
CA GLU A 270 7.24 -15.52 -8.12
C GLU A 270 7.32 -15.85 -6.63
N LEU A 271 6.16 -16.09 -6.01
CA LEU A 271 6.05 -16.61 -4.65
C LEU A 271 5.36 -17.97 -4.72
N VAL A 272 6.00 -19.01 -4.22
CA VAL A 272 5.45 -20.37 -4.17
C VAL A 272 5.47 -20.83 -2.72
N ILE A 273 4.31 -21.16 -2.15
CA ILE A 273 4.17 -21.66 -0.79
C ILE A 273 3.44 -22.98 -0.82
N TYR A 274 4.01 -24.01 -0.20
CA TYR A 274 3.41 -25.34 -0.15
C TYR A 274 3.74 -26.01 1.18
N PRO A 275 2.85 -26.89 1.68
CA PRO A 275 3.04 -27.51 2.97
C PRO A 275 4.29 -28.39 2.98
N PRO A 276 4.90 -28.64 4.15
CA PRO A 276 6.03 -29.55 4.27
C PRO A 276 5.73 -30.90 3.63
N ARG A 277 6.71 -31.51 2.96
CA ARG A 277 6.50 -32.79 2.24
C ARG A 277 6.04 -33.94 3.14
N VAL A 278 6.30 -33.81 4.45
CA VAL A 278 5.90 -34.77 5.50
C VAL A 278 4.48 -34.52 6.02
N SER A 279 3.83 -33.43 5.60
CA SER A 279 2.46 -33.10 5.99
C SER A 279 1.48 -34.14 5.45
N THR A 280 0.56 -34.58 6.31
CA THR A 280 -0.50 -35.52 5.96
C THR A 280 -1.87 -34.84 5.83
N PHE A 281 -1.95 -33.54 6.09
CA PHE A 281 -3.21 -32.79 6.00
C PHE A 281 -3.56 -32.50 4.54
N ALA A 282 -4.86 -32.46 4.25
CA ALA A 282 -5.36 -32.00 2.96
C ALA A 282 -5.14 -30.48 2.85
N SER A 283 -4.29 -30.05 1.91
CA SER A 283 -3.92 -28.64 1.74
C SER A 283 -5.14 -27.71 1.62
N HIS A 284 -6.16 -28.14 0.87
CA HIS A 284 -7.40 -27.39 0.63
C HIS A 284 -8.33 -27.27 1.84
N GLU A 285 -7.98 -27.88 2.97
CA GLU A 285 -8.70 -27.76 4.25
C GLU A 285 -7.87 -27.00 5.30
N THR A 286 -6.64 -26.61 4.99
CA THR A 286 -5.69 -26.01 5.95
C THR A 286 -5.21 -24.63 5.50
N THR A 287 -5.18 -23.69 6.44
CA THR A 287 -4.59 -22.36 6.21
C THR A 287 -3.08 -22.45 6.03
N ILE A 288 -2.57 -21.82 4.97
CA ILE A 288 -1.14 -21.77 4.65
C ILE A 288 -0.60 -20.34 4.56
N ILE A 289 -1.46 -19.37 4.24
CA ILE A 289 -1.12 -17.94 4.22
C ILE A 289 -2.18 -17.11 4.95
N GLY A 290 -1.75 -16.02 5.59
CA GLY A 290 -2.62 -15.16 6.38
C GLY A 290 -3.51 -14.22 5.56
N ASN A 291 -3.88 -13.10 6.19
CA ASN A 291 -4.79 -12.09 5.66
C ASN A 291 -4.09 -11.10 4.73
N THR A 292 -4.89 -10.38 3.93
CA THR A 292 -4.45 -9.20 3.17
C THR A 292 -3.26 -9.49 2.25
N CYS A 293 -3.19 -10.73 1.75
CA CYS A 293 -2.18 -11.14 0.78
C CYS A 293 -2.41 -10.42 -0.55
N LEU A 294 -1.31 -10.09 -1.24
CA LEU A 294 -1.28 -9.32 -2.49
C LEU A 294 -1.82 -7.89 -2.37
N TYR A 295 -1.81 -7.31 -1.17
CA TYR A 295 -2.32 -5.97 -0.96
C TYR A 295 -1.64 -4.94 -1.87
N GLY A 296 -2.39 -4.41 -2.84
CA GLY A 296 -1.88 -3.42 -3.78
C GLY A 296 -0.81 -3.95 -4.74
N ALA A 297 -0.74 -5.26 -4.97
CA ALA A 297 0.22 -5.83 -5.92
C ALA A 297 -0.04 -5.32 -7.35
N THR A 298 1.02 -5.07 -8.10
CA THR A 298 0.97 -4.54 -9.48
C THR A 298 1.45 -5.52 -10.52
N GLY A 299 1.96 -6.68 -10.11
CA GLY A 299 2.45 -7.73 -10.99
C GLY A 299 3.01 -8.91 -10.20
N GLY A 300 3.51 -9.92 -10.90
CA GLY A 300 4.08 -11.13 -10.30
C GLY A 300 3.08 -12.26 -10.08
N LYS A 301 3.58 -13.40 -9.62
CA LYS A 301 2.81 -14.65 -9.48
C LYS A 301 2.85 -15.17 -8.04
N LEU A 302 1.71 -15.54 -7.50
CA LEU A 302 1.58 -16.21 -6.20
C LEU A 302 0.90 -17.58 -6.36
N TYR A 303 1.56 -18.63 -5.93
CA TYR A 303 1.03 -19.98 -5.87
C TYR A 303 1.07 -20.46 -4.41
N ALA A 304 -0.09 -20.67 -3.78
CA ALA A 304 -0.14 -21.17 -2.40
C ALA A 304 -1.03 -22.42 -2.27
N ALA A 305 -0.42 -23.55 -1.91
CA ALA A 305 -1.12 -24.81 -1.69
C ALA A 305 -1.78 -24.88 -0.31
N GLY A 306 -2.88 -24.13 -0.19
CA GLY A 306 -3.79 -24.17 0.94
C GLY A 306 -4.72 -22.96 0.97
N LEU A 307 -5.36 -22.77 2.12
CA LEU A 307 -6.31 -21.68 2.35
C LEU A 307 -5.56 -20.37 2.67
N ALA A 308 -6.05 -19.27 2.10
CA ALA A 308 -5.68 -17.92 2.49
C ALA A 308 -6.69 -17.32 3.48
N GLY A 309 -6.26 -16.34 4.26
CA GLY A 309 -7.12 -15.57 5.16
C GLY A 309 -8.07 -14.60 4.44
N GLU A 310 -8.56 -13.63 5.20
CA GLU A 310 -9.45 -12.56 4.73
C GLU A 310 -8.72 -11.57 3.81
N ARG A 311 -9.48 -10.84 2.99
CA ARG A 311 -8.98 -9.79 2.08
C ARG A 311 -7.90 -10.27 1.12
N PHE A 312 -7.98 -11.53 0.69
CA PHE A 312 -7.07 -12.06 -0.31
C PHE A 312 -7.22 -11.29 -1.63
N GLY A 313 -6.12 -10.76 -2.17
CA GLY A 313 -6.14 -9.99 -3.41
C GLY A 313 -6.71 -8.57 -3.27
N VAL A 314 -6.77 -8.02 -2.06
CA VAL A 314 -7.30 -6.66 -1.84
C VAL A 314 -6.48 -5.62 -2.60
N ARG A 315 -7.14 -4.79 -3.39
CA ARG A 315 -6.50 -3.81 -4.28
C ARG A 315 -5.47 -4.40 -5.26
N ASN A 316 -5.57 -5.70 -5.59
CA ASN A 316 -4.72 -6.27 -6.63
C ASN A 316 -4.94 -5.52 -7.95
N SER A 317 -3.84 -5.10 -8.56
CA SER A 317 -3.80 -4.27 -9.77
C SER A 317 -3.07 -4.94 -10.91
N GLY A 318 -2.52 -6.16 -10.72
CA GLY A 318 -1.79 -6.83 -11.80
C GLY A 318 -1.17 -8.19 -11.46
N ALA A 319 -1.21 -8.66 -10.21
CA ALA A 319 -0.67 -9.96 -9.86
C ALA A 319 -1.60 -11.10 -10.28
N GLU A 320 -1.00 -12.24 -10.63
CA GLU A 320 -1.68 -13.51 -10.85
C GLU A 320 -1.54 -14.38 -9.59
N ALA A 321 -2.62 -15.04 -9.18
CA ALA A 321 -2.57 -15.90 -8.00
C ALA A 321 -3.42 -17.16 -8.12
N VAL A 322 -2.94 -18.24 -7.50
CA VAL A 322 -3.69 -19.49 -7.32
C VAL A 322 -3.60 -19.94 -5.86
N VAL A 323 -4.76 -20.18 -5.26
CA VAL A 323 -4.94 -20.64 -3.87
C VAL A 323 -6.05 -21.68 -3.78
N GLU A 324 -6.13 -22.45 -2.70
CA GLU A 324 -7.10 -23.55 -2.58
C GLU A 324 -8.38 -23.16 -1.83
N GLY A 325 -8.47 -21.92 -1.37
CA GLY A 325 -9.64 -21.32 -0.75
C GLY A 325 -9.25 -20.01 -0.07
N ILE A 326 -10.22 -19.17 0.24
CA ILE A 326 -10.00 -17.84 0.82
C ILE A 326 -11.07 -17.48 1.85
N GLY A 327 -10.73 -16.60 2.79
CA GLY A 327 -11.68 -16.01 3.73
C GLY A 327 -12.58 -14.92 3.12
N ASP A 328 -13.16 -14.09 3.98
CA ASP A 328 -14.07 -13.01 3.61
C ASP A 328 -13.36 -11.90 2.82
N HIS A 329 -14.13 -11.14 2.04
CA HIS A 329 -13.65 -9.95 1.32
C HIS A 329 -12.58 -10.26 0.26
N GLY A 330 -12.61 -11.44 -0.35
CA GLY A 330 -11.76 -11.78 -1.49
C GLY A 330 -11.92 -10.79 -2.65
N ALA A 331 -10.82 -10.42 -3.31
CA ALA A 331 -10.78 -9.48 -4.44
C ALA A 331 -11.35 -8.08 -4.15
N GLU A 332 -11.44 -7.67 -2.87
CA GLU A 332 -11.96 -6.36 -2.48
C GLU A 332 -11.13 -5.23 -3.15
N TYR A 333 -11.79 -4.29 -3.82
CA TYR A 333 -11.16 -3.19 -4.56
C TYR A 333 -10.13 -3.59 -5.63
N MET A 334 -10.20 -4.82 -6.16
CA MET A 334 -9.32 -5.27 -7.24
C MET A 334 -9.55 -4.46 -8.54
N THR A 335 -8.46 -4.01 -9.16
CA THR A 335 -8.45 -3.17 -10.38
C THR A 335 -7.70 -3.82 -11.54
N GLY A 336 -7.07 -4.98 -11.34
CA GLY A 336 -6.32 -5.70 -12.37
C GLY A 336 -5.75 -7.02 -11.85
N GLY A 337 -5.15 -7.82 -12.73
CA GLY A 337 -4.61 -9.14 -12.39
C GLY A 337 -5.65 -10.27 -12.47
N ILE A 338 -5.24 -11.47 -12.05
CA ILE A 338 -6.03 -12.70 -12.19
C ILE A 338 -5.96 -13.49 -10.89
N LEU A 339 -7.11 -13.85 -10.31
CA LEU A 339 -7.17 -14.70 -9.11
C LEU A 339 -7.84 -16.03 -9.42
N THR A 340 -7.25 -17.14 -9.01
CA THR A 340 -7.82 -18.48 -9.14
C THR A 340 -7.95 -19.11 -7.76
N VAL A 341 -9.17 -19.47 -7.38
CA VAL A 341 -9.49 -20.06 -6.08
C VAL A 341 -10.04 -21.47 -6.32
N LEU A 342 -9.28 -22.49 -5.91
CA LEU A 342 -9.59 -23.91 -6.13
C LEU A 342 -10.44 -24.53 -5.00
N GLY A 343 -11.28 -23.70 -4.37
CA GLY A 343 -12.18 -24.08 -3.30
C GLY A 343 -13.06 -22.92 -2.84
N GLN A 344 -13.55 -23.01 -1.61
CA GLN A 344 -14.54 -22.06 -1.09
C GLN A 344 -13.97 -20.65 -0.89
N THR A 345 -14.84 -19.65 -1.04
CA THR A 345 -14.59 -18.26 -0.65
C THR A 345 -15.40 -17.89 0.59
N GLY A 346 -14.97 -16.87 1.33
CA GLY A 346 -15.82 -16.19 2.31
C GLY A 346 -16.87 -15.28 1.66
N VAL A 347 -17.56 -14.49 2.48
CA VAL A 347 -18.62 -13.55 2.05
C VAL A 347 -18.05 -12.25 1.49
N ASN A 348 -18.91 -11.49 0.79
CA ASN A 348 -18.62 -10.19 0.21
C ASN A 348 -17.45 -10.22 -0.81
N PHE A 349 -17.33 -11.31 -1.57
CA PHE A 349 -16.33 -11.44 -2.63
C PHE A 349 -16.55 -10.37 -3.72
N GLY A 350 -15.47 -9.73 -4.17
CA GLY A 350 -15.48 -8.75 -5.26
C GLY A 350 -16.11 -7.39 -4.92
N ALA A 351 -16.29 -7.07 -3.64
CA ALA A 351 -16.76 -5.75 -3.23
C ALA A 351 -15.83 -4.64 -3.72
N GLY A 352 -16.35 -3.66 -4.46
CA GLY A 352 -15.52 -2.60 -5.03
C GLY A 352 -14.57 -3.03 -6.16
N MET A 353 -14.66 -4.28 -6.65
CA MET A 353 -13.81 -4.76 -7.76
C MET A 353 -14.24 -4.11 -9.08
N THR A 354 -13.30 -3.44 -9.74
CA THR A 354 -13.52 -2.67 -10.97
C THR A 354 -12.64 -3.10 -12.14
N GLY A 355 -11.68 -4.00 -11.93
CA GLY A 355 -10.80 -4.54 -12.97
C GLY A 355 -10.25 -5.92 -12.64
N GLY A 356 -9.67 -6.59 -13.65
CA GLY A 356 -9.21 -7.98 -13.56
C GLY A 356 -10.36 -9.00 -13.69
N PHE A 357 -10.05 -10.28 -13.46
CA PHE A 357 -11.07 -11.33 -13.32
C PHE A 357 -10.63 -12.41 -12.32
N ALA A 358 -11.57 -13.26 -11.92
CA ALA A 358 -11.28 -14.40 -11.05
C ALA A 358 -11.96 -15.70 -11.52
N TYR A 359 -11.32 -16.84 -11.24
CA TYR A 359 -11.91 -18.17 -11.36
C TYR A 359 -12.18 -18.72 -9.97
N ILE A 360 -13.43 -19.12 -9.70
CA ILE A 360 -13.83 -19.69 -8.41
C ILE A 360 -14.35 -21.10 -8.63
N TYR A 361 -13.71 -22.07 -7.98
CA TYR A 361 -14.16 -23.46 -7.97
C TYR A 361 -15.19 -23.68 -6.86
N ASP A 362 -16.47 -23.71 -7.23
CA ASP A 362 -17.60 -23.76 -6.29
C ASP A 362 -18.28 -25.14 -6.35
N GLU A 363 -17.80 -26.06 -5.52
CA GLU A 363 -18.32 -27.44 -5.50
C GLU A 363 -19.74 -27.53 -4.91
N ASP A 364 -20.02 -26.69 -3.91
CA ASP A 364 -21.25 -26.74 -3.13
C ASP A 364 -22.35 -25.83 -3.70
N ASN A 365 -22.09 -25.14 -4.82
CA ASN A 365 -22.96 -24.11 -5.42
C ASN A 365 -23.37 -23.01 -4.43
N THR A 366 -22.43 -22.58 -3.58
CA THR A 366 -22.68 -21.56 -2.54
C THR A 366 -22.16 -20.17 -2.91
N PHE A 367 -21.37 -20.06 -3.98
CA PHE A 367 -20.72 -18.79 -4.33
C PHE A 367 -21.72 -17.68 -4.72
N VAL A 368 -22.86 -18.07 -5.30
CA VAL A 368 -23.92 -17.13 -5.71
C VAL A 368 -24.42 -16.28 -4.54
N ASP A 369 -24.44 -16.83 -3.32
CA ASP A 369 -24.88 -16.14 -2.10
C ASP A 369 -23.75 -15.38 -1.39
N ARG A 370 -22.50 -15.52 -1.86
CA ARG A 370 -21.30 -14.99 -1.18
C ARG A 370 -20.67 -13.80 -1.90
N TYR A 371 -20.96 -13.58 -3.17
CA TYR A 371 -20.37 -12.45 -3.91
C TYR A 371 -21.17 -11.14 -3.75
N ASN A 372 -20.48 -10.02 -3.92
CA ASN A 372 -21.10 -8.70 -3.88
C ASN A 372 -21.64 -8.33 -5.27
N HIS A 373 -22.95 -8.20 -5.40
CA HIS A 373 -23.62 -7.93 -6.68
C HIS A 373 -23.49 -6.49 -7.19
N GLU A 374 -22.84 -5.57 -6.46
CA GLU A 374 -22.82 -4.15 -6.84
C GLU A 374 -22.11 -3.94 -8.19
N LEU A 375 -20.86 -4.41 -8.31
CA LEU A 375 -19.97 -4.07 -9.42
C LEU A 375 -19.48 -5.26 -10.27
N ILE A 376 -19.75 -6.50 -9.86
CA ILE A 376 -19.29 -7.70 -10.58
C ILE A 376 -20.45 -8.58 -11.07
N ASP A 377 -20.18 -9.34 -12.12
CA ASP A 377 -21.02 -10.40 -12.67
C ASP A 377 -20.27 -11.74 -12.62
N ILE A 378 -21.04 -12.83 -12.61
CA ILE A 378 -20.54 -14.20 -12.63
C ILE A 378 -21.04 -14.93 -13.88
N HIS A 379 -20.18 -15.71 -14.51
CA HIS A 379 -20.46 -16.46 -15.72
C HIS A 379 -19.99 -17.91 -15.60
N ARG A 380 -20.72 -18.84 -16.20
CA ARG A 380 -20.22 -20.21 -16.40
C ARG A 380 -19.27 -20.25 -17.59
N ILE A 381 -18.29 -21.16 -17.54
CA ILE A 381 -17.32 -21.39 -18.61
C ILE A 381 -17.83 -22.59 -19.43
N GLY A 382 -18.47 -22.33 -20.56
CA GLY A 382 -19.09 -23.38 -21.39
C GLY A 382 -19.66 -22.93 -22.73
N THR A 383 -19.61 -21.63 -23.04
CA THR A 383 -19.97 -21.08 -24.35
C THR A 383 -18.73 -20.90 -25.23
N GLU A 384 -18.92 -20.76 -26.55
CA GLU A 384 -17.84 -20.47 -27.51
C GLU A 384 -17.04 -19.22 -27.10
N ALA A 385 -17.72 -18.17 -26.64
CA ALA A 385 -17.09 -16.95 -26.13
C ALA A 385 -16.19 -17.15 -24.88
N SER A 386 -16.31 -18.30 -24.20
CA SER A 386 -15.53 -18.64 -23.00
C SER A 386 -14.41 -19.66 -23.25
N GLU A 387 -14.19 -20.09 -24.49
CA GLU A 387 -13.18 -21.11 -24.82
C GLU A 387 -11.75 -20.67 -24.47
N ALA A 388 -11.42 -19.39 -24.71
CA ALA A 388 -10.11 -18.84 -24.34
C ALA A 388 -9.88 -18.90 -22.81
N TYR A 389 -10.92 -18.65 -22.01
CA TYR A 389 -10.86 -18.76 -20.55
C TYR A 389 -10.71 -20.21 -20.09
N ARG A 390 -11.35 -21.16 -20.77
CA ARG A 390 -11.17 -22.60 -20.48
C ARG A 390 -9.71 -23.02 -20.64
N ASN A 391 -9.08 -22.66 -21.77
CA ASN A 391 -7.69 -23.01 -22.04
C ASN A 391 -6.74 -22.29 -21.07
N HIS A 392 -7.00 -21.01 -20.79
CA HIS A 392 -6.24 -20.25 -19.81
C HIS A 392 -6.32 -20.87 -18.40
N LEU A 393 -7.51 -21.23 -17.94
CA LEU A 393 -7.71 -21.89 -16.65
C LEU A 393 -6.92 -23.20 -16.54
N TYR A 394 -6.95 -24.02 -17.60
CA TYR A 394 -6.16 -25.26 -17.63
C TYR A 394 -4.67 -24.98 -17.44
N SER A 395 -4.11 -24.04 -18.21
CA SER A 395 -2.69 -23.67 -18.11
C SER A 395 -2.32 -23.07 -16.74
N VAL A 396 -3.22 -22.28 -16.14
CA VAL A 396 -3.00 -21.72 -14.79
C VAL A 396 -2.92 -22.82 -13.74
N ILE A 397 -3.84 -23.79 -13.78
CA ILE A 397 -3.85 -24.91 -12.83
C ILE A 397 -2.66 -25.83 -13.07
N GLU A 398 -2.28 -26.09 -14.33
CA GLU A 398 -1.10 -26.88 -14.69
C GLU A 398 0.18 -26.24 -14.13
N ALA A 399 0.37 -24.93 -14.32
CA ALA A 399 1.51 -24.21 -13.76
C ALA A 399 1.51 -24.26 -12.22
N TYR A 400 0.33 -24.06 -11.60
CA TYR A 400 0.18 -24.16 -10.16
C TYR A 400 0.56 -25.54 -9.61
N VAL A 401 0.10 -26.63 -10.25
CA VAL A 401 0.44 -28.01 -9.87
C VAL A 401 1.93 -28.28 -10.05
N ALA A 402 2.52 -27.83 -11.16
CA ALA A 402 3.96 -28.00 -11.40
C ALA A 402 4.82 -27.31 -10.35
N LYS A 403 4.37 -26.16 -9.82
CA LYS A 403 5.10 -25.37 -8.82
C LYS A 403 4.88 -25.86 -7.39
N THR A 404 3.68 -26.32 -7.06
CA THR A 404 3.30 -26.63 -5.67
C THR A 404 3.18 -28.12 -5.37
N GLY A 405 3.04 -28.97 -6.39
CA GLY A 405 2.69 -30.38 -6.21
C GLY A 405 1.27 -30.59 -5.65
N SER A 406 0.37 -29.61 -5.80
CA SER A 406 -0.98 -29.67 -5.24
C SER A 406 -1.77 -30.89 -5.73
N VAL A 407 -2.17 -31.74 -4.77
CA VAL A 407 -3.07 -32.88 -5.00
C VAL A 407 -4.46 -32.40 -5.45
N ARG A 408 -4.93 -31.29 -4.87
CA ARG A 408 -6.22 -30.68 -5.21
C ARG A 408 -6.23 -30.20 -6.67
N GLY A 409 -5.19 -29.46 -7.07
CA GLY A 409 -5.03 -29.00 -8.45
C GLY A 409 -4.91 -30.17 -9.43
N GLN A 410 -4.15 -31.21 -9.08
CA GLN A 410 -4.04 -32.42 -9.91
C GLN A 410 -5.40 -33.11 -10.09
N SER A 411 -6.16 -33.28 -9.00
CA SER A 411 -7.50 -33.88 -9.07
C SER A 411 -8.46 -33.09 -9.96
N ILE A 412 -8.33 -31.76 -10.02
CA ILE A 412 -9.11 -30.90 -10.90
C ILE A 412 -8.68 -31.10 -12.36
N LEU A 413 -7.37 -31.19 -12.65
CA LEU A 413 -6.87 -31.44 -14.00
C LEU A 413 -7.30 -32.82 -14.52
N ASP A 414 -7.21 -33.85 -13.69
CA ASP A 414 -7.58 -35.23 -14.05
C ASP A 414 -9.07 -35.34 -14.42
N ASN A 415 -9.92 -34.49 -13.83
CA ASN A 415 -11.37 -34.46 -14.06
C ASN A 415 -11.83 -33.11 -14.66
N PHE A 416 -10.98 -32.47 -15.47
CA PHE A 416 -11.16 -31.07 -15.84
C PHE A 416 -12.50 -30.75 -16.50
N SER A 417 -12.99 -31.64 -17.37
CA SER A 417 -14.28 -31.46 -18.04
C SER A 417 -15.45 -31.35 -17.05
N ASP A 418 -15.46 -32.19 -16.02
CA ASP A 418 -16.51 -32.19 -14.99
C ASP A 418 -16.30 -31.03 -14.00
N ALA A 419 -15.04 -30.77 -13.64
CA ALA A 419 -14.69 -29.66 -12.77
C ALA A 419 -15.06 -28.30 -13.38
N LEU A 420 -14.95 -28.14 -14.71
CA LEU A 420 -15.28 -26.90 -15.41
C LEU A 420 -16.71 -26.44 -15.16
N CYS A 421 -17.66 -27.38 -15.05
CA CYS A 421 -19.07 -27.09 -14.74
C CYS A 421 -19.27 -26.45 -13.36
N LYS A 422 -18.31 -26.62 -12.45
CA LYS A 422 -18.32 -26.06 -11.09
C LYS A 422 -17.56 -24.73 -10.99
N PHE A 423 -16.87 -24.30 -12.05
CA PHE A 423 -16.20 -23.01 -12.04
C PHE A 423 -17.17 -21.86 -12.32
N TRP A 424 -16.91 -20.75 -11.64
CA TRP A 424 -17.42 -19.43 -11.97
C TRP A 424 -16.29 -18.55 -12.49
N LEU A 425 -16.53 -17.84 -13.58
CA LEU A 425 -15.73 -16.71 -14.02
C LEU A 425 -16.36 -15.44 -13.49
N VAL A 426 -15.61 -14.68 -12.70
CA VAL A 426 -16.05 -13.42 -12.08
C VAL A 426 -15.38 -12.26 -12.79
N LYS A 427 -16.15 -11.29 -13.25
CA LYS A 427 -15.63 -10.06 -13.89
C LYS A 427 -16.35 -8.81 -13.40
N PRO A 428 -15.74 -7.62 -13.52
CA PRO A 428 -16.46 -6.36 -13.36
C PRO A 428 -17.56 -6.22 -14.43
N LYS A 429 -18.68 -5.59 -14.06
CA LYS A 429 -19.79 -5.28 -14.97
C LYS A 429 -19.37 -4.42 -16.16
N ALA A 430 -18.46 -3.47 -15.91
CA ALA A 430 -17.96 -2.55 -16.93
C ALA A 430 -16.98 -3.19 -17.93
N ALA A 431 -16.47 -4.39 -17.65
CA ALA A 431 -15.52 -5.09 -18.53
C ALA A 431 -16.26 -5.92 -19.59
N ASP A 432 -15.77 -5.93 -20.82
CA ASP A 432 -16.29 -6.80 -21.87
C ASP A 432 -15.64 -8.20 -21.78
N LEU A 433 -16.47 -9.25 -21.79
CA LEU A 433 -16.01 -10.61 -21.58
C LEU A 433 -15.11 -11.10 -22.73
N GLU A 434 -15.36 -10.68 -23.96
CA GLU A 434 -14.60 -11.15 -25.13
C GLU A 434 -13.17 -10.57 -25.17
N SER A 435 -12.99 -9.33 -24.75
CA SER A 435 -11.68 -8.66 -24.80
C SER A 435 -10.87 -8.79 -23.51
N LEU A 436 -11.52 -9.01 -22.37
CA LEU A 436 -10.89 -8.88 -21.04
C LEU A 436 -9.63 -9.74 -20.85
N LEU A 437 -9.63 -11.00 -21.30
CA LEU A 437 -8.44 -11.85 -21.20
C LEU A 437 -7.27 -11.30 -22.03
N ALA A 438 -7.54 -10.90 -23.27
CA ALA A 438 -6.52 -10.34 -24.16
C ALA A 438 -6.04 -8.97 -23.67
N ASP A 439 -6.91 -8.16 -23.09
CA ASP A 439 -6.57 -6.85 -22.51
C ASP A 439 -5.62 -7.00 -21.32
N LEU A 440 -5.89 -7.98 -20.45
CA LEU A 440 -5.03 -8.24 -19.29
C LEU A 440 -3.68 -8.84 -19.69
N GLN A 441 -3.65 -9.76 -20.66
CA GLN A 441 -2.39 -10.29 -21.18
C GLN A 441 -1.53 -9.19 -21.82
N ARG A 442 -2.15 -8.23 -22.52
CA ARG A 442 -1.44 -7.05 -23.05
C ARG A 442 -0.96 -6.08 -21.97
N ALA A 443 -1.67 -5.97 -20.85
CA ALA A 443 -1.27 -5.12 -19.74
C ALA A 443 -0.14 -5.75 -18.88
N ALA A 444 -0.02 -7.08 -18.91
CA ALA A 444 1.00 -7.83 -18.19
C ALA A 444 2.32 -7.99 -18.96
N ALA A 445 2.28 -7.83 -20.29
CA ALA A 445 3.44 -7.85 -21.18
C ALA A 445 4.09 -6.46 -21.29
#